data_AF-A0A7R9ZV60-F1
#
_entry.id   AF-A0A7R9ZV60-F1
#
_cell.length_a   1.000
_cell.length_b   1.000
_cell.length_c   1.000
_cell.angle_alpha   90.00
_cell.angle_beta   90.00
_cell.angle_gamma   90.00
#
_symmetry.space_group_name_H-M   'P 1'
#
loop_
_entity.id
_entity.type
_entity.pdbx_description
1 polymer ?
#
loop_
_entity_poly.entity_id
_entity_poly.type
_entity_poly.pdbx_seq_one_letter_code
_entity_poly.pdbx_strand_id
1 'polypeptide(L)'
;SRSGPPRMVRPRKPGKRGHKGRGKPMAPAAAAQTVKLKKSVLDKVHSLNAEGNLVAELRLPAVARPLAQIEEADALEVLQGLVEQEEPIDDPTSWVCAAAKAILEGVAPEEEEAEEQGEEE
;
A
#
# COMPACT_ATOMS: atom_id res chain seq x y z
N SER A 1 -78.82 -20.72 7.28
CA SER A 1 -77.73 -20.82 8.28
C SER A 1 -76.82 -21.99 7.97
N ARG A 2 -75.51 -21.77 8.22
CA ARG A 2 -74.36 -22.68 8.04
C ARG A 2 -73.74 -22.73 6.63
N SER A 3 -72.96 -21.70 6.31
CA SER A 3 -71.92 -21.77 5.28
C SER A 3 -70.64 -21.08 5.80
N GLY A 4 -69.60 -21.90 6.01
CA GLY A 4 -68.17 -21.56 5.93
C GLY A 4 -67.55 -20.58 6.94
N PRO A 5 -66.60 -21.02 7.79
CA PRO A 5 -65.75 -20.08 8.53
C PRO A 5 -64.69 -19.44 7.59
N PRO A 6 -64.47 -18.12 7.59
CA PRO A 6 -63.35 -17.54 6.88
C PRO A 6 -62.16 -17.37 7.85
N ARG A 7 -61.27 -18.36 7.93
CA ARG A 7 -59.96 -18.16 8.56
C ARG A 7 -58.86 -18.84 7.75
N MET A 8 -58.35 -18.13 6.76
CA MET A 8 -57.02 -18.41 6.22
C MET A 8 -56.17 -17.15 6.37
N VAL A 9 -55.47 -17.10 7.51
CA VAL A 9 -54.39 -16.15 7.75
C VAL A 9 -53.24 -16.62 6.87
N ARG A 10 -52.99 -15.93 5.75
CA ARG A 10 -51.80 -16.21 4.94
C ARG A 10 -50.58 -15.64 5.66
N PRO A 11 -49.53 -16.43 5.93
CA PRO A 11 -48.32 -15.93 6.56
C PRO A 11 -47.64 -14.91 5.65
N ARG A 12 -47.26 -13.77 6.23
CA ARG A 12 -46.41 -12.77 5.58
C ARG A 12 -45.05 -13.42 5.32
N LYS A 13 -44.69 -13.63 4.05
CA LYS A 13 -43.30 -13.94 3.69
C LYS A 13 -42.44 -12.72 4.02
N PRO A 14 -41.42 -12.80 4.89
CA PRO A 14 -40.43 -11.74 4.97
C PRO A 14 -39.63 -11.73 3.66
N GLY A 15 -39.68 -10.60 2.96
CA GLY A 15 -38.85 -10.34 1.80
C GLY A 15 -37.38 -10.46 2.18
N LYS A 16 -36.72 -11.43 1.55
CA LYS A 16 -35.27 -11.66 1.59
C LYS A 16 -34.59 -10.46 0.91
N ARG A 17 -34.43 -9.34 1.63
CA ARG A 17 -33.55 -8.26 1.20
C ARG A 17 -32.13 -8.80 1.32
N GLY A 18 -31.58 -9.18 0.17
CA GLY A 18 -30.21 -9.64 0.04
C GLY A 18 -29.25 -8.66 0.70
N HIS A 19 -28.41 -9.19 1.58
CA HIS A 19 -27.15 -8.55 1.93
C HIS A 19 -26.36 -8.38 0.62
N LYS A 20 -26.40 -7.17 0.08
CA LYS A 20 -25.55 -6.75 -1.02
C LYS A 20 -24.12 -6.82 -0.50
N GLY A 21 -23.37 -7.76 -1.07
CA GLY A 21 -21.92 -7.70 -1.21
C GLY A 21 -21.14 -7.46 0.07
N ARG A 22 -20.66 -8.56 0.64
CA ARG A 22 -19.34 -8.60 1.28
C ARG A 22 -18.30 -8.13 0.25
N GLY A 23 -18.11 -6.82 0.14
CA GLY A 23 -16.83 -6.24 -0.26
C GLY A 23 -15.89 -6.43 0.91
N LYS A 24 -14.74 -7.05 0.64
CA LYS A 24 -13.80 -7.58 1.64
C LYS A 24 -13.40 -6.51 2.68
N PRO A 25 -13.24 -6.88 3.98
CA PRO A 25 -12.42 -6.07 4.88
C PRO A 25 -10.97 -6.18 4.40
N MET A 26 -10.54 -5.23 3.59
CA MET A 26 -9.13 -4.96 3.34
C MET A 26 -8.72 -3.98 4.44
N ALA A 27 -7.75 -4.17 5.31
CA ALA A 27 -6.81 -5.23 5.65
C ALA A 27 -6.53 -5.02 7.17
N PRO A 28 -5.84 -5.91 7.91
CA PRO A 28 -5.45 -5.56 9.28
C PRO A 28 -4.53 -4.34 9.19
N ALA A 29 -4.94 -3.24 9.82
CA ALA A 29 -4.06 -2.12 10.11
C ALA A 29 -2.84 -2.72 10.83
N ALA A 30 -1.74 -2.83 10.07
CA ALA A 30 -0.52 -3.43 10.52
C ALA A 30 -0.11 -2.73 11.82
N ALA A 31 0.04 -3.53 12.87
CA ALA A 31 0.46 -3.08 14.18
C ALA A 31 1.70 -2.17 14.01
N ALA A 32 1.53 -0.89 14.33
CA ALA A 32 2.59 0.09 14.34
C ALA A 32 3.61 -0.28 15.43
N GLN A 33 4.51 -1.19 15.11
CA GLN A 33 5.70 -1.44 15.90
C GLN A 33 6.71 -0.36 15.50
N THR A 34 7.10 0.45 16.47
CA THR A 34 8.03 1.57 16.28
C THR A 34 9.42 1.02 15.96
N VAL A 35 9.73 0.89 14.69
CA VAL A 35 11.04 0.43 14.22
C VAL A 35 12.03 1.61 14.27
N LYS A 36 13.29 1.35 14.62
CA LYS A 36 14.35 2.37 14.60
C LYS A 36 14.72 2.66 13.13
N LEU A 37 14.02 3.62 12.53
CA LEU A 37 14.38 4.18 11.25
C LEU A 37 15.45 5.27 11.41
N LYS A 38 16.29 5.39 10.39
CA LYS A 38 17.26 6.47 10.28
C LYS A 38 16.56 7.80 10.01
N LYS A 39 17.12 8.90 10.56
CA LYS A 39 16.52 10.23 10.47
C LYS A 39 16.42 10.74 9.02
N SER A 40 17.40 10.44 8.17
CA SER A 40 17.42 10.85 6.76
C SER A 40 16.21 10.32 5.99
N VAL A 41 15.89 9.04 6.17
CA VAL A 41 14.75 8.38 5.52
C VAL A 41 13.43 8.98 6.01
N LEU A 42 13.31 9.22 7.33
CA LEU A 42 12.14 9.86 7.91
C LEU A 42 11.91 11.27 7.34
N ASP A 43 12.97 12.08 7.27
CA ASP A 43 12.92 13.45 6.78
C ASP A 43 12.53 13.50 5.30
N LYS A 44 13.05 12.57 4.49
CA LYS A 44 12.67 12.42 3.08
C LYS A 44 11.20 12.07 2.92
N VAL A 45 10.67 11.09 3.66
CA VAL A 45 9.23 10.75 3.63
C VAL A 45 8.37 11.96 4.03
N HIS A 46 8.79 12.69 5.06
CA HIS A 46 8.07 13.90 5.48
C HIS A 46 8.08 14.99 4.41
N SER A 47 9.22 15.22 3.74
CA SER A 47 9.31 16.16 2.62
C SER A 47 8.39 15.75 1.49
N LEU A 48 8.40 14.47 1.09
CA LEU A 48 7.51 13.95 0.03
C LEU A 48 6.02 14.14 0.35
N ASN A 49 5.63 13.90 1.59
CA ASN A 49 4.27 14.16 2.06
C ASN A 49 3.92 15.66 2.10
N ALA A 50 4.91 16.53 2.32
CA ALA A 50 4.72 17.98 2.38
C ALA A 50 4.70 18.64 0.98
N GLU A 51 5.47 18.12 0.04
CA GLU A 51 5.56 18.61 -1.35
C GLU A 51 4.24 18.39 -2.12
N GLY A 52 3.41 17.44 -1.69
CA GLY A 52 2.06 17.25 -2.23
C GLY A 52 2.03 16.62 -3.63
N ASN A 53 3.15 16.09 -4.12
CA ASN A 53 3.24 15.43 -5.43
C ASN A 53 2.78 13.96 -5.41
N LEU A 54 2.25 13.48 -4.27
CA LEU A 54 1.75 12.12 -4.10
C LEU A 54 0.21 12.11 -4.17
N VAL A 55 -0.35 11.11 -4.84
CA VAL A 55 -1.81 10.89 -4.91
C VAL A 55 -2.41 10.67 -3.51
N ALA A 56 -1.65 10.04 -2.61
CA ALA A 56 -2.03 9.82 -1.23
C ALA A 56 -0.84 9.98 -0.28
N GLU A 57 -1.13 10.33 0.98
CA GLU A 57 -0.12 10.48 2.03
C GLU A 57 0.63 9.15 2.28
N LEU A 58 1.95 9.21 2.28
CA LEU A 58 2.81 8.08 2.56
C LEU A 58 2.74 7.72 4.04
N ARG A 59 2.25 6.52 4.33
CA ARG A 59 2.09 6.02 5.70
C ARG A 59 3.44 5.57 6.25
N LEU A 60 4.11 6.48 6.94
CA LEU A 60 5.35 6.23 7.69
C LEU A 60 5.33 4.90 8.48
N PRO A 61 4.33 4.56 9.31
CA PRO A 61 4.35 3.32 10.08
C PRO A 61 4.23 2.05 9.22
N ALA A 62 3.65 2.14 8.02
CA ALA A 62 3.51 1.01 7.11
C ALA A 62 4.82 0.74 6.35
N VAL A 63 5.46 1.80 5.84
CA VAL A 63 6.75 1.69 5.14
C VAL A 63 7.93 1.53 6.09
N ALA A 64 7.79 1.91 7.36
CA ALA A 64 8.87 1.83 8.34
C ALA A 64 9.41 0.41 8.54
N ARG A 65 8.54 -0.59 8.46
CA ARG A 65 8.94 -1.99 8.64
C ARG A 65 9.80 -2.54 7.50
N PRO A 66 9.42 -2.41 6.22
CA PRO A 66 10.28 -2.86 5.13
C PRO A 66 11.52 -1.96 4.97
N LEU A 67 11.40 -0.64 5.15
CA LEU A 67 12.53 0.28 5.05
C LEU A 67 13.58 0.08 6.16
N ALA A 68 13.18 -0.37 7.35
CA ALA A 68 14.12 -0.68 8.42
C ALA A 68 14.88 -2.00 8.24
N GLN A 69 14.50 -2.81 7.24
CA GLN A 69 15.19 -4.07 6.94
C GLN A 69 16.26 -3.89 5.85
N ILE A 70 16.20 -2.81 5.06
CA ILE A 70 17.18 -2.47 4.02
C ILE A 70 18.17 -1.40 4.50
N GLU A 71 19.22 -1.15 3.71
CA GLU A 71 20.18 -0.08 3.95
C GLU A 71 19.55 1.32 3.71
N GLU A 72 20.22 2.36 4.20
CA GLU A 72 19.75 3.74 4.02
C GLU A 72 19.81 4.21 2.57
N ALA A 73 20.84 3.79 1.85
CA ALA A 73 21.00 4.10 0.43
C ALA A 73 19.80 3.54 -0.34
N ASP A 74 19.55 2.23 -0.23
CA ASP A 74 18.40 1.55 -0.83
C ASP A 74 17.06 2.20 -0.46
N ALA A 75 16.88 2.56 0.82
CA ALA A 75 15.65 3.21 1.28
C ALA A 75 15.44 4.58 0.62
N LEU A 76 16.49 5.36 0.42
CA LEU A 76 16.43 6.64 -0.26
C LEU A 76 16.20 6.46 -1.77
N GLU A 77 16.82 5.46 -2.40
CA GLU A 77 16.60 5.12 -3.80
C GLU A 77 15.15 4.70 -4.06
N VAL A 78 14.57 3.86 -3.19
CA VAL A 78 13.15 3.50 -3.30
C VAL A 78 12.27 4.75 -3.22
N LEU A 79 12.56 5.68 -2.30
CA LEU A 79 11.79 6.92 -2.17
C LEU A 79 11.99 7.87 -3.36
N GLN A 80 13.17 7.85 -3.99
CA GLN A 80 13.48 8.59 -5.22
C GLN A 80 12.70 8.01 -6.40
N GLY A 81 12.78 6.69 -6.59
CA GLY A 81 12.06 5.98 -7.64
C GLY A 81 10.54 6.14 -7.57
N LEU A 82 9.99 6.43 -6.38
CA LEU A 82 8.57 6.77 -6.20
C LEU A 82 8.20 8.11 -6.84
N VAL A 83 9.04 9.15 -6.68
CA VAL A 83 8.79 10.48 -7.27
C VAL A 83 9.19 10.57 -8.74
N GLU A 84 10.08 9.68 -9.18
CA GLU A 84 10.42 9.51 -10.58
C GLU A 84 9.35 8.74 -11.38
N GLN A 85 8.39 8.11 -10.70
CA GLN A 85 7.27 7.49 -11.42
C GLN A 85 6.47 8.54 -12.17
N GLU A 86 6.39 8.34 -13.48
CA GLU A 86 5.63 9.19 -14.41
C GLU A 86 4.11 8.98 -14.23
N GLU A 87 3.71 7.81 -13.72
CA GLU A 87 2.32 7.44 -13.51
C GLU A 87 1.82 7.75 -12.09
N PRO A 88 0.58 8.24 -11.94
CA PRO A 88 -0.01 8.47 -10.63
C PRO A 88 -0.23 7.14 -9.91
N ILE A 89 0.57 6.86 -8.88
CA ILE A 89 0.41 5.66 -8.05
C ILE A 89 -0.76 5.88 -7.08
N ASP A 90 -1.83 5.08 -7.24
CA ASP A 90 -3.01 5.08 -6.35
C ASP A 90 -2.64 4.89 -4.87
N ASP A 91 -1.66 4.03 -4.58
CA ASP A 91 -1.26 3.65 -3.22
C ASP A 91 0.27 3.67 -3.04
N PRO A 92 0.88 4.86 -2.85
CA PRO A 92 2.33 5.02 -2.80
C PRO A 92 2.95 4.27 -1.61
N THR A 93 2.20 4.11 -0.52
CA THR A 93 2.60 3.27 0.62
C THR A 93 2.81 1.81 0.22
N SER A 94 1.90 1.26 -0.59
CA SER A 94 1.99 -0.14 -1.04
C SER A 94 3.14 -0.33 -2.02
N TRP A 95 3.37 0.66 -2.89
CA TRP A 95 4.48 0.64 -3.84
C TRP A 95 5.84 0.62 -3.12
N VAL A 96 6.05 1.52 -2.14
CA VAL A 96 7.29 1.54 -1.34
C VAL A 96 7.49 0.24 -0.57
N CYS A 97 6.42 -0.33 0.01
CA CYS A 97 6.50 -1.64 0.66
C CYS A 97 6.96 -2.74 -0.31
N ALA A 98 6.45 -2.74 -1.54
CA ALA A 98 6.79 -3.72 -2.55
C ALA A 98 8.23 -3.55 -3.04
N ALA A 99 8.65 -2.32 -3.34
CA ALA A 99 10.01 -2.00 -3.78
C ALA A 99 11.06 -2.35 -2.72
N ALA A 100 10.83 -1.94 -1.47
CA ALA A 100 11.73 -2.31 -0.36
C ALA A 100 11.79 -3.84 -0.14
N LYS A 101 10.67 -4.55 -0.36
CA LYS A 101 10.66 -6.01 -0.30
C LYS A 101 11.42 -6.66 -1.46
N ALA A 102 11.36 -6.09 -2.66
CA ALA A 102 12.12 -6.57 -3.82
C ALA A 102 13.64 -6.48 -3.59
N ILE A 103 14.11 -5.37 -3.01
CA ILE A 103 15.52 -5.20 -2.61
C ILE A 103 15.92 -6.23 -1.56
N LEU A 104 15.09 -6.46 -0.54
CA LEU A 104 15.34 -7.50 0.47
C LEU A 104 15.44 -8.91 -0.12
N GLU A 105 14.66 -9.19 -1.16
CA GLU A 105 14.66 -10.47 -1.86
C GLU A 105 15.82 -10.59 -2.87
N GLY A 106 16.66 -9.54 -3.02
CA GLY A 106 17.82 -9.55 -3.90
C GLY A 106 17.48 -9.41 -5.38
N VAL A 107 16.26 -8.96 -5.70
CA VAL A 107 15.88 -8.54 -7.05
C VAL A 107 16.28 -7.08 -7.19
N ALA A 108 17.59 -6.84 -7.28
CA ALA A 108 18.08 -5.53 -7.69
C ALA A 108 17.56 -5.26 -9.11
N PRO A 109 16.96 -4.09 -9.40
CA PRO A 109 16.91 -3.66 -10.78
C PRO A 109 18.36 -3.59 -11.24
N GLU A 110 18.71 -4.37 -12.25
CA GLU A 110 20.01 -4.28 -12.91
C GLU A 110 20.19 -2.81 -13.32
N GLU A 111 21.00 -2.07 -12.55
CA GLU A 111 21.66 -0.87 -13.05
C GLU A 111 22.49 -1.36 -14.22
N GLU A 112 21.99 -1.10 -15.43
CA GLU A 112 22.74 -1.25 -16.66
C GLU A 112 24.11 -0.60 -16.45
N GLU A 113 25.13 -1.43 -16.56
CA GLU A 113 26.53 -1.10 -16.40
C GLU A 113 26.87 0.16 -17.21
N ALA A 114 27.07 1.30 -16.54
CA ALA A 114 27.77 2.43 -17.14
C ALA A 114 29.28 2.10 -17.17
N GLU A 115 29.64 1.12 -18.01
CA GLU A 115 31.01 0.96 -18.50
C GLU A 115 31.31 2.12 -19.47
N GLU A 116 31.76 3.26 -18.97
CA GLU A 116 32.62 4.15 -19.77
C GLU A 116 34.06 3.98 -19.30
N GLN A 117 34.69 2.95 -19.86
CA GLN A 117 36.09 2.81 -20.26
C GLN A 117 36.96 4.02 -19.83
N GLY A 118 37.94 3.88 -18.94
CA GLY A 118 39.16 3.14 -19.27
C GLY A 118 39.97 3.89 -20.33
N GLU A 119 40.87 4.76 -19.86
CA GLU A 119 42.26 4.94 -20.35
C GLU A 119 42.48 5.20 -21.86
N GLU A 120 43.10 6.34 -22.21
CA GLU A 120 44.33 6.36 -23.03
C GLU A 120 44.93 7.79 -23.13
N GLU A 121 46.20 7.86 -22.67
CA GLU A 121 47.30 8.85 -22.85
C GLU A 121 47.09 10.38 -22.81
#